data_AF-A0A3D4BWB5-F1
#
_entry.id   AF-A0A3D4BWB5-F1
#
_cell.length_a   1.000
_cell.length_b   1.000
_cell.length_c   1.000
_cell.angle_alpha   90.00
_cell.angle_beta   90.00
_cell.angle_gamma   90.00
#
_symmetry.space_group_name_H-M   'P 1'
#
loop_
_entity.id
_entity.type
_entity.pdbx_description
1 polymer ?
#
loop_
_entity_poly.entity_id
_entity_poly.type
_entity_poly.pdbx_seq_one_letter_code
_entity_poly.pdbx_strand_id
1 'polypeptide(L)'
;YGTNSSNNITQNGALKNGAVAACDQAYIPTSSCNPEGNGTPTVSDADNDGVADENDLFPNDPLRAGESFYPGSNVYGTLAFEDLWPAQGDYDFNDVVVDYQLRMITNANNDVVDIEISYALRAIGGSFKNGFGLELNVPAAAVASVSRSNTLGQLISLNANGTEASQSKAVIILFDNAFNVLVNNGTATVNTIVGATPSQVDTAMVSLTFTTAKTMAELGAAPFNPFIFIDQDRGREVHLAGKPATDLANSNYFGQDDDDSNPGQGRYYVTSANLPWALNMAQHWDYPAEKEDIVQAYLKFADWAQSGGANYSDWYLQNQPSYRNDGKIY
;
A
#
# COMPACT_ATOMS: atom_id res chain seq x y z
N TYR A 1 51.77 15.57 35.62
CA TYR A 1 51.14 14.32 35.15
C TYR A 1 52.19 13.58 34.33
N GLY A 2 52.57 12.38 34.76
CA GLY A 2 53.52 11.54 34.03
C GLY A 2 52.79 10.33 33.48
N THR A 3 52.95 10.05 32.19
CA THR A 3 52.38 8.87 31.53
C THR A 3 53.42 7.75 31.48
N ASN A 4 53.05 6.58 31.98
CA ASN A 4 53.70 5.30 31.69
C ASN A 4 52.90 4.63 30.56
N SER A 5 53.62 4.02 29.62
CA SER A 5 53.23 3.17 28.48
C SER A 5 52.31 1.96 28.79
N SER A 6 51.44 2.03 29.79
CA SER A 6 50.55 0.93 30.19
C SER A 6 49.13 1.36 30.58
N ASN A 7 48.69 2.57 30.23
CA ASN A 7 47.34 3.10 30.49
C ASN A 7 46.82 3.00 31.94
N ASN A 8 47.68 2.70 32.93
CA ASN A 8 47.30 2.71 34.34
C ASN A 8 47.39 4.14 34.88
N ILE A 9 46.25 4.83 34.88
CA ILE A 9 46.08 6.10 35.60
C ILE A 9 46.33 5.82 37.08
N THR A 10 47.47 6.28 37.61
CA THR A 10 47.75 6.20 39.04
C THR A 10 47.13 7.43 39.72
N GLN A 11 46.02 7.23 40.44
CA GLN A 11 45.36 8.29 41.20
C GLN A 11 46.17 8.63 42.46
N ASN A 12 46.84 9.79 42.48
CA ASN A 12 47.63 10.27 43.61
C ASN A 12 46.87 11.22 44.57
N GLY A 13 45.52 11.28 44.50
CA GLY A 13 44.68 12.15 45.32
C GLY A 13 43.35 11.50 45.69
N ALA A 14 42.71 11.93 46.78
CA ALA A 14 41.44 11.37 47.22
C ALA A 14 40.25 11.94 46.42
N LEU A 15 39.42 11.08 45.83
CA LEU A 15 38.11 11.47 45.30
C LEU A 15 37.24 11.98 46.45
N LYS A 16 36.63 13.16 46.29
CA LYS A 16 35.71 13.73 47.28
C LYS A 16 34.32 13.86 46.68
N ASN A 17 33.29 13.88 47.53
CA ASN A 17 31.90 14.16 47.18
C ASN A 17 31.28 13.23 46.13
N GLY A 18 31.46 11.90 46.27
CA GLY A 18 30.75 10.92 45.44
C GLY A 18 31.31 10.70 44.04
N ALA A 19 32.46 11.29 43.70
CA ALA A 19 33.16 11.00 42.45
C ALA A 19 33.71 9.56 42.44
N VAL A 20 33.54 8.86 41.32
CA VAL A 20 33.99 7.48 41.08
C VAL A 20 35.00 7.48 39.93
N ALA A 21 36.08 6.71 40.03
CA ALA A 21 37.01 6.49 38.91
C ALA A 21 36.43 5.41 37.98
N ALA A 22 36.11 5.77 36.74
CA ALA A 22 35.71 4.84 35.68
C ALA A 22 36.68 5.02 34.50
N CYS A 23 37.39 3.96 34.11
CA CYS A 23 38.40 4.02 33.03
C CYS A 23 37.85 3.52 31.69
N ASP A 24 36.69 2.87 31.70
CA ASP A 24 36.16 2.05 30.61
C ASP A 24 34.65 2.21 30.36
N GLN A 25 33.94 2.98 31.21
CA GLN A 25 32.48 3.17 31.09
C GLN A 25 31.99 4.63 31.02
N ALA A 26 32.90 5.61 31.11
CA ALA A 26 32.53 7.02 31.05
C ALA A 26 32.77 7.58 29.64
N TYR A 27 31.70 7.84 28.89
CA TYR A 27 31.78 8.62 27.65
C TYR A 27 31.85 10.12 27.99
N ILE A 28 32.86 10.81 27.45
CA ILE A 28 33.01 12.26 27.53
C ILE A 28 33.19 12.78 26.09
N PRO A 29 32.27 13.60 25.56
CA PRO A 29 32.38 14.12 24.20
C PRO A 29 33.55 15.11 24.07
N THR A 30 34.09 15.23 22.86
CA THR A 30 35.06 16.26 22.53
C THR A 30 34.37 17.62 22.41
N SER A 31 35.01 18.67 22.92
CA SER A 31 34.54 20.06 22.79
C SER A 31 35.74 21.02 22.83
N SER A 32 35.53 22.32 22.60
CA SER A 32 36.56 23.34 22.77
C SER A 32 37.14 23.38 24.20
N CYS A 33 36.36 22.95 25.20
CA CYS A 33 36.77 22.86 26.59
C CYS A 33 37.32 21.47 26.98
N ASN A 34 37.12 20.46 26.14
CA ASN A 34 37.59 19.09 26.34
C ASN A 34 38.04 18.47 25.01
N PRO A 35 39.23 18.83 24.49
CA PRO A 35 39.66 18.42 23.16
C PRO A 35 40.01 16.92 23.05
N GLU A 36 40.26 16.24 24.17
CA GLU A 36 40.68 14.83 24.19
C GLU A 36 39.49 13.85 24.22
N GLY A 37 38.37 14.20 24.88
CA GLY A 37 37.26 13.28 25.08
C GLY A 37 37.60 12.09 26.00
N ASN A 38 36.70 11.12 26.14
CA ASN A 38 36.98 9.82 26.77
C ASN A 38 35.92 8.79 26.35
N GLY A 39 36.31 7.53 26.17
CA GLY A 39 35.40 6.42 25.89
C GLY A 39 34.66 6.48 24.54
N THR A 40 33.86 5.46 24.27
CA THR A 40 32.85 5.45 23.21
C THR A 40 31.47 5.59 23.84
N PRO A 41 30.50 6.28 23.21
CA PRO A 41 29.12 6.23 23.67
C PRO A 41 28.70 4.76 23.78
N THR A 42 28.17 4.33 24.92
CA THR A 42 27.46 3.06 25.01
C THR A 42 26.14 3.24 24.29
N VAL A 43 26.13 2.88 23.02
CA VAL A 43 24.89 2.73 22.25
C VAL A 43 24.31 1.39 22.66
N SER A 44 23.10 1.41 23.23
CA SER A 44 22.36 0.19 23.49
C SER A 44 21.78 -0.29 22.16
N ASP A 45 21.94 -1.58 21.88
CA ASP A 45 21.49 -2.29 20.68
C ASP A 45 21.18 -3.71 21.17
N ALA A 46 19.94 -3.92 21.62
CA ALA A 46 19.61 -5.09 22.44
C ALA A 46 19.52 -6.38 21.61
N ASP A 47 19.21 -6.29 20.32
CA ASP A 47 19.13 -7.42 19.40
C ASP A 47 20.33 -7.54 18.43
N ASN A 48 21.25 -6.57 18.44
CA ASN A 48 22.49 -6.55 17.66
C ASN A 48 22.23 -6.51 16.14
N ASP A 49 21.17 -5.84 15.71
CA ASP A 49 20.85 -5.64 14.29
C ASP A 49 21.64 -4.47 13.66
N GLY A 50 22.34 -3.68 14.49
CA GLY A 50 23.16 -2.54 14.09
C GLY A 50 22.46 -1.19 14.18
N VAL A 51 21.22 -1.14 14.66
CA VAL A 51 20.46 0.07 14.95
C VAL A 51 20.44 0.30 16.47
N ALA A 52 20.67 1.55 16.88
CA ALA A 52 20.59 1.90 18.30
C ALA A 52 19.15 1.76 18.81
N ASP A 53 18.93 1.23 20.02
CA ASP A 53 17.61 1.07 20.65
C ASP A 53 16.76 2.35 20.62
N GLU A 54 17.38 3.52 20.67
CA GLU A 54 16.70 4.83 20.64
C GLU A 54 16.17 5.22 19.25
N ASN A 55 16.69 4.59 18.18
CA ASN A 55 16.32 4.81 16.78
C ASN A 55 15.69 3.57 16.14
N ASP A 56 15.58 2.48 16.89
CA ASP A 56 15.00 1.21 16.47
C ASP A 56 13.54 1.12 16.93
N LEU A 57 12.62 0.89 16.00
CA LEU A 57 11.20 0.70 16.30
C LEU A 57 10.90 -0.69 16.89
N PHE A 58 11.82 -1.65 16.73
CA PHE A 58 11.72 -3.03 17.16
C PHE A 58 13.01 -3.48 17.88
N PRO A 59 13.41 -2.84 19.00
CA PRO A 59 14.73 -2.99 19.64
C PRO A 59 15.01 -4.37 20.28
N ASN A 60 14.17 -5.38 20.03
CA ASN A 60 14.36 -6.75 20.50
C ASN A 60 14.04 -7.78 19.40
N ASP A 61 13.92 -7.36 18.14
CA ASP A 61 13.66 -8.22 16.98
C ASP A 61 14.74 -7.96 15.90
N PRO A 62 15.78 -8.81 15.81
CA PRO A 62 16.93 -8.57 14.93
C PRO A 62 16.61 -8.63 13.43
N LEU A 63 15.36 -8.90 13.06
CA LEU A 63 14.90 -8.90 11.67
C LEU A 63 14.19 -7.61 11.29
N ARG A 64 13.82 -6.75 12.23
CA ARG A 64 13.01 -5.54 12.00
C ARG A 64 13.66 -4.38 12.75
N ALA A 65 13.69 -3.22 12.11
CA ALA A 65 14.32 -2.03 12.69
C ALA A 65 13.48 -0.75 12.49
N GLY A 66 12.77 -0.67 11.36
CA GLY A 66 12.09 0.53 10.92
C GLY A 66 10.78 0.26 10.22
N GLU A 67 10.12 1.34 9.78
CA GLU A 67 8.90 1.25 9.00
C GLU A 67 8.75 2.44 8.04
N SER A 68 7.95 2.23 7.00
CA SER A 68 7.49 3.29 6.10
C SER A 68 6.03 3.08 5.74
N PHE A 69 5.35 4.16 5.33
CA PHE A 69 3.94 4.12 5.00
C PHE A 69 3.68 4.66 3.61
N TYR A 70 2.66 4.11 2.95
CA TYR A 70 2.12 4.67 1.72
C TYR A 70 0.59 4.69 1.80
N PRO A 71 -0.07 5.84 1.50
CA PRO A 71 0.54 7.12 1.12
C PRO A 71 1.25 7.87 2.25
N GLY A 72 0.94 7.57 3.50
CA GLY A 72 1.56 8.14 4.69
C GLY A 72 0.94 7.56 5.96
N SER A 73 1.55 7.75 7.13
CA SER A 73 1.20 7.02 8.37
C SER A 73 -0.23 7.26 8.89
N ASN A 74 -0.84 8.39 8.55
CA ASN A 74 -2.23 8.71 8.90
C ASN A 74 -3.05 9.09 7.66
N VAL A 75 -2.64 8.60 6.49
CA VAL A 75 -3.28 8.88 5.21
C VAL A 75 -3.69 7.55 4.58
N TYR A 76 -4.95 7.48 4.15
CA TYR A 76 -5.44 6.42 3.29
C TYR A 76 -5.49 6.95 1.85
N GLY A 77 -5.06 6.12 0.90
CA GLY A 77 -5.34 6.33 -0.51
C GLY A 77 -6.67 5.69 -0.88
N THR A 78 -7.22 6.05 -2.04
CA THR A 78 -8.44 5.47 -2.58
C THR A 78 -8.16 4.83 -3.94
N LEU A 79 -8.52 3.56 -4.08
CA LEU A 79 -8.64 2.87 -5.36
C LEU A 79 -10.11 2.84 -5.78
N ALA A 80 -10.38 3.14 -7.04
CA ALA A 80 -11.73 3.14 -7.60
C ALA A 80 -11.72 2.39 -8.93
N PHE A 81 -12.67 1.49 -9.14
CA PHE A 81 -12.75 0.61 -10.30
C PHE A 81 -14.14 0.65 -10.93
N GLU A 82 -14.16 0.41 -12.23
CA GLU A 82 -15.33 0.02 -13.03
C GLU A 82 -15.33 -1.50 -13.24
N ASP A 83 -16.50 -2.15 -13.20
CA ASP A 83 -16.65 -3.61 -13.25
C ASP A 83 -17.29 -4.15 -14.54
N LEU A 84 -17.62 -3.26 -15.49
CA LEU A 84 -18.18 -3.65 -16.78
C LEU A 84 -17.13 -3.96 -17.86
N TRP A 85 -15.83 -3.78 -17.57
CA TRP A 85 -14.73 -4.10 -18.50
C TRP A 85 -14.88 -5.50 -19.13
N PRO A 86 -14.79 -5.67 -20.45
CA PRO A 86 -14.17 -4.76 -21.42
C PRO A 86 -15.08 -3.66 -21.99
N ALA A 87 -16.36 -3.63 -21.62
CA ALA A 87 -17.25 -2.52 -21.97
C ALA A 87 -17.01 -1.32 -21.04
N GLN A 88 -17.29 -0.10 -21.54
CA GLN A 88 -17.03 1.11 -20.77
C GLN A 88 -17.96 1.30 -19.56
N GLY A 89 -19.25 0.97 -19.68
CA GLY A 89 -20.22 1.24 -18.61
C GLY A 89 -20.70 2.69 -18.53
N ASP A 90 -21.18 3.11 -17.36
CA ASP A 90 -21.62 4.48 -17.06
C ASP A 90 -20.52 5.36 -16.45
N TYR A 91 -19.38 4.77 -16.07
CA TYR A 91 -18.11 5.47 -15.89
C TYR A 91 -18.11 6.46 -14.72
N ASP A 92 -18.77 6.09 -13.63
CA ASP A 92 -18.89 6.86 -12.39
C ASP A 92 -17.80 6.50 -11.34
N PHE A 93 -17.00 5.46 -11.62
CA PHE A 93 -15.91 4.92 -10.81
C PHE A 93 -16.33 4.55 -9.38
N ASN A 94 -17.55 4.05 -9.20
CA ASN A 94 -18.02 3.64 -7.88
C ASN A 94 -18.38 2.15 -7.76
N ASP A 95 -18.19 1.34 -8.82
CA ASP A 95 -18.47 -0.11 -8.80
C ASP A 95 -17.71 -0.85 -7.69
N VAL A 96 -16.43 -0.51 -7.49
CA VAL A 96 -15.64 -0.94 -6.32
C VAL A 96 -14.74 0.20 -5.87
N VAL A 97 -14.99 0.75 -4.69
CA VAL A 97 -14.15 1.79 -4.07
C VAL A 97 -13.50 1.26 -2.80
N VAL A 98 -12.18 1.24 -2.76
CA VAL A 98 -11.40 0.73 -1.62
C VAL A 98 -10.44 1.80 -1.13
N ASP A 99 -10.60 2.21 0.13
CA ASP A 99 -9.56 2.96 0.81
C ASP A 99 -8.48 1.99 1.31
N TYR A 100 -7.21 2.38 1.23
CA TYR A 100 -6.08 1.53 1.62
C TYR A 100 -4.93 2.33 2.23
N GLN A 101 -4.17 1.66 3.10
CA GLN A 101 -2.86 2.11 3.58
C GLN A 101 -1.92 0.91 3.63
N LEU A 102 -0.69 1.11 3.19
CA LEU A 102 0.39 0.15 3.27
C LEU A 102 1.35 0.59 4.37
N ARG A 103 1.62 -0.27 5.34
CA ARG A 103 2.72 -0.15 6.30
C ARG A 103 3.76 -1.19 5.95
N MET A 104 4.97 -0.75 5.61
CA MET A 104 6.09 -1.60 5.20
C MET A 104 7.10 -1.59 6.34
N ILE A 105 7.25 -2.72 7.02
CA ILE A 105 8.21 -2.90 8.11
C ILE A 105 9.54 -3.33 7.49
N THR A 106 10.64 -2.70 7.89
CA THR A 106 11.96 -2.89 7.29
C THR A 106 13.00 -3.39 8.29
N ASN A 107 14.04 -4.06 7.79
CA ASN A 107 15.25 -4.37 8.57
C ASN A 107 16.17 -3.13 8.68
N ALA A 108 17.33 -3.28 9.36
CA ALA A 108 18.35 -2.24 9.51
C ALA A 108 18.91 -1.67 8.18
N ASN A 109 18.76 -2.39 7.06
CA ASN A 109 19.19 -1.95 5.73
C ASN A 109 18.08 -1.21 4.95
N ASN A 110 16.91 -0.99 5.55
CA ASN A 110 15.69 -0.47 4.91
C ASN A 110 15.07 -1.40 3.85
N ASP A 111 15.38 -2.69 3.90
CA ASP A 111 14.70 -3.70 3.08
C ASP A 111 13.42 -4.16 3.78
N VAL A 112 12.33 -4.32 3.03
CA VAL A 112 11.00 -4.67 3.52
C VAL A 112 10.93 -6.14 3.95
N VAL A 113 10.56 -6.36 5.20
CA VAL A 113 10.40 -7.66 5.86
C VAL A 113 8.92 -8.05 5.89
N ASP A 114 8.05 -7.09 6.19
CA ASP A 114 6.60 -7.28 6.20
C ASP A 114 5.87 -6.15 5.47
N ILE A 115 4.70 -6.47 4.93
CA ILE A 115 3.72 -5.48 4.49
C ILE A 115 2.41 -5.75 5.22
N GLU A 116 1.92 -4.72 5.91
CA GLU A 116 0.58 -4.69 6.49
C GLU A 116 -0.29 -3.78 5.63
N ILE A 117 -1.42 -4.31 5.15
CA ILE A 117 -2.38 -3.63 4.30
C ILE A 117 -3.64 -3.44 5.12
N SER A 118 -3.93 -2.21 5.51
CA SER A 118 -5.23 -1.82 6.05
C SER A 118 -6.11 -1.34 4.92
N TYR A 119 -7.33 -1.87 4.81
CA TYR A 119 -8.24 -1.47 3.74
C TYR A 119 -9.70 -1.42 4.20
N ALA A 120 -10.49 -0.60 3.52
CA ALA A 120 -11.92 -0.44 3.76
C ALA A 120 -12.66 -0.37 2.42
N LEU A 121 -13.56 -1.32 2.17
CA LEU A 121 -14.45 -1.29 1.01
C LEU A 121 -15.55 -0.26 1.28
N ARG A 122 -15.53 0.87 0.56
CA ARG A 122 -16.41 2.01 0.77
C ARG A 122 -17.69 1.94 -0.03
N ALA A 123 -17.66 1.37 -1.24
CA ALA A 123 -18.80 1.31 -2.14
C ALA A 123 -18.84 0.04 -2.99
N ILE A 124 -20.05 -0.33 -3.37
CA ILE A 124 -20.35 -1.33 -4.42
C ILE A 124 -21.42 -0.72 -5.34
N GLY A 125 -20.98 -0.07 -6.43
CA GLY A 125 -21.82 0.55 -7.46
C GLY A 125 -22.48 -0.42 -8.44
N GLY A 126 -22.17 -1.71 -8.33
CA GLY A 126 -22.69 -2.75 -9.21
C GLY A 126 -23.50 -3.83 -8.50
N SER A 127 -24.04 -4.75 -9.30
CA SER A 127 -24.64 -6.00 -8.80
C SER A 127 -23.67 -7.18 -8.82
N PHE A 128 -22.50 -7.00 -9.45
CA PHE A 128 -21.49 -8.04 -9.60
C PHE A 128 -20.77 -8.32 -8.29
N LYS A 129 -20.51 -9.61 -8.06
CA LYS A 129 -19.77 -10.08 -6.89
C LYS A 129 -18.28 -10.00 -7.17
N ASN A 130 -17.75 -8.79 -7.14
CA ASN A 130 -16.33 -8.54 -7.44
C ASN A 130 -15.42 -8.98 -6.29
N GLY A 131 -14.24 -9.48 -6.60
CA GLY A 131 -13.15 -9.66 -5.63
C GLY A 131 -12.05 -8.64 -5.85
N PHE A 132 -11.14 -8.52 -4.88
CA PHE A 132 -10.03 -7.56 -4.90
C PHE A 132 -8.73 -8.23 -4.48
N GLY A 133 -7.66 -7.95 -5.22
CA GLY A 133 -6.33 -8.50 -5.02
C GLY A 133 -5.22 -7.53 -5.33
N LEU A 134 -4.01 -7.95 -4.99
CA LEU A 134 -2.77 -7.23 -5.19
C LEU A 134 -1.68 -8.18 -5.68
N GLU A 135 -1.04 -7.86 -6.79
CA GLU A 135 0.15 -8.56 -7.26
C GLU A 135 1.43 -7.79 -6.84
N LEU A 136 2.41 -8.53 -6.32
CA LEU A 136 3.76 -8.04 -6.02
C LEU A 136 4.75 -8.56 -7.07
N ASN A 137 5.77 -7.77 -7.39
CA ASN A 137 6.76 -8.12 -8.43
C ASN A 137 7.84 -9.12 -7.96
N VAL A 138 7.48 -10.03 -7.08
CA VAL A 138 8.33 -11.11 -6.53
C VAL A 138 7.61 -12.45 -6.70
N PRO A 139 8.33 -13.59 -6.76
CA PRO A 139 7.68 -14.89 -6.88
C PRO A 139 6.88 -15.23 -5.61
N ALA A 140 5.82 -16.04 -5.75
CA ALA A 140 4.99 -16.48 -4.62
C ALA A 140 5.83 -17.10 -3.47
N ALA A 141 6.90 -17.82 -3.79
CA ALA A 141 7.82 -18.42 -2.82
C ALA A 141 8.68 -17.42 -2.03
N ALA A 142 8.76 -16.15 -2.46
CA ALA A 142 9.40 -15.10 -1.68
C ALA A 142 8.58 -14.70 -0.44
N VAL A 143 7.26 -14.98 -0.43
CA VAL A 143 6.38 -14.75 0.71
C VAL A 143 6.43 -15.96 1.64
N ALA A 144 6.75 -15.74 2.91
CA ALA A 144 6.77 -16.76 3.94
C ALA A 144 5.35 -17.09 4.42
N SER A 145 4.53 -16.07 4.63
CA SER A 145 3.16 -16.23 5.11
C SER A 145 2.30 -15.02 4.74
N VAL A 146 0.99 -15.27 4.65
CA VAL A 146 -0.05 -14.26 4.52
C VAL A 146 -1.12 -14.55 5.57
N SER A 147 -1.45 -13.55 6.38
CA SER A 147 -2.55 -13.55 7.34
C SER A 147 -3.61 -12.54 6.91
N ARG A 148 -4.88 -12.85 7.13
CA ARG A 148 -6.01 -12.00 6.72
C ARG A 148 -7.08 -11.97 7.81
N SER A 149 -7.75 -10.83 7.97
CA SER A 149 -8.94 -10.75 8.82
C SER A 149 -10.17 -11.39 8.17
N ASN A 150 -10.26 -11.35 6.84
CA ASN A 150 -11.40 -11.85 6.08
C ASN A 150 -11.19 -13.30 5.65
N THR A 151 -12.31 -14.05 5.61
CA THR A 151 -12.33 -15.41 5.07
C THR A 151 -12.64 -15.36 3.58
N LEU A 152 -11.82 -16.02 2.76
CA LEU A 152 -12.11 -16.23 1.34
C LEU A 152 -13.03 -17.44 1.15
N GLY A 153 -13.89 -17.37 0.15
CA GLY A 153 -14.70 -18.49 -0.34
C GLY A 153 -13.88 -19.52 -1.13
N GLN A 154 -14.59 -20.39 -1.84
CA GLN A 154 -13.99 -21.55 -2.52
C GLN A 154 -13.44 -21.25 -3.92
N LEU A 155 -13.69 -20.06 -4.46
CA LEU A 155 -13.23 -19.66 -5.79
C LEU A 155 -11.70 -19.56 -5.84
N ILE A 156 -11.09 -19.10 -4.74
CA ILE A 156 -9.65 -18.84 -4.65
C ILE A 156 -8.92 -20.05 -4.09
N SER A 157 -7.96 -20.56 -4.86
CA SER A 157 -7.03 -21.58 -4.39
C SER A 157 -5.77 -20.91 -3.82
N LEU A 158 -5.40 -21.26 -2.59
CA LEU A 158 -4.23 -20.71 -1.92
C LEU A 158 -3.09 -21.74 -1.82
N ASN A 159 -1.86 -21.27 -1.97
CA ASN A 159 -0.66 -21.98 -1.56
C ASN A 159 -0.59 -22.09 -0.02
N ALA A 160 0.28 -22.97 0.49
CA ALA A 160 0.46 -23.14 1.94
C ALA A 160 0.94 -21.86 2.68
N ASN A 161 1.65 -20.97 1.98
CA ASN A 161 2.06 -19.67 2.51
C ASN A 161 0.95 -18.60 2.42
N GLY A 162 -0.24 -18.95 1.93
CA GLY A 162 -1.38 -18.06 1.83
C GLY A 162 -1.38 -17.15 0.60
N THR A 163 -0.40 -17.20 -0.30
CA THR A 163 -0.49 -16.56 -1.63
C THR A 163 -1.47 -17.30 -2.53
N GLU A 164 -2.01 -16.65 -3.57
CA GLU A 164 -2.82 -17.33 -4.57
C GLU A 164 -1.99 -18.36 -5.36
N ALA A 165 -2.55 -19.55 -5.58
CA ALA A 165 -1.93 -20.62 -6.31
C ALA A 165 -1.93 -20.37 -7.83
N SER A 166 -1.06 -21.08 -8.55
CA SER A 166 -0.96 -21.01 -10.02
C SER A 166 -0.56 -19.63 -10.57
N GLN A 167 0.20 -18.87 -9.79
CA GLN A 167 0.78 -17.58 -10.16
C GLN A 167 2.31 -17.67 -10.10
N SER A 168 2.98 -17.09 -11.09
CA SER A 168 4.44 -16.93 -11.15
C SER A 168 4.93 -15.84 -10.20
N LYS A 169 4.10 -14.82 -9.98
CA LYS A 169 4.28 -13.74 -9.01
C LYS A 169 3.42 -13.95 -7.76
N ALA A 170 3.77 -13.27 -6.68
CA ALA A 170 2.99 -13.30 -5.45
C ALA A 170 1.72 -12.48 -5.63
N VAL A 171 0.57 -13.16 -5.68
CA VAL A 171 -0.75 -12.54 -5.71
C VAL A 171 -1.44 -12.75 -4.37
N ILE A 172 -1.92 -11.66 -3.79
CA ILE A 172 -2.58 -11.62 -2.49
C ILE A 172 -4.04 -11.19 -2.70
N ILE A 173 -4.98 -12.13 -2.57
CA ILE A 173 -6.41 -11.79 -2.57
C ILE A 173 -6.81 -11.27 -1.20
N LEU A 174 -7.45 -10.09 -1.15
CA LEU A 174 -7.89 -9.44 0.09
C LEU A 174 -9.32 -9.86 0.44
N PHE A 175 -10.20 -9.88 -0.56
CA PHE A 175 -11.54 -10.46 -0.49
C PHE A 175 -11.93 -11.01 -1.87
N ASP A 176 -12.77 -12.04 -1.90
CA ASP A 176 -13.20 -12.67 -3.13
C ASP A 176 -14.65 -12.33 -3.52
N ASN A 177 -15.40 -11.67 -2.63
CA ASN A 177 -16.74 -11.16 -2.90
C ASN A 177 -16.98 -9.91 -2.04
N ALA A 178 -17.16 -8.77 -2.71
CA ALA A 178 -17.38 -7.46 -2.12
C ALA A 178 -18.56 -7.45 -1.13
N PHE A 179 -19.64 -8.18 -1.43
CA PHE A 179 -20.83 -8.27 -0.57
C PHE A 179 -20.61 -9.07 0.73
N ASN A 180 -19.50 -9.81 0.85
CA ASN A 180 -19.10 -10.43 2.12
C ASN A 180 -18.36 -9.44 3.04
N VAL A 181 -17.89 -8.32 2.51
CA VAL A 181 -17.11 -7.31 3.22
C VAL A 181 -17.97 -6.10 3.56
N LEU A 182 -18.71 -5.58 2.57
CA LEU A 182 -19.62 -4.44 2.76
C LEU A 182 -21.06 -4.93 2.63
N VAL A 183 -21.78 -4.92 3.76
CA VAL A 183 -23.16 -5.40 3.85
C VAL A 183 -24.08 -4.50 3.01
N ASN A 184 -24.93 -5.09 2.17
CA ASN A 184 -25.98 -4.33 1.48
C ASN A 184 -27.21 -4.14 2.40
N ASN A 185 -27.59 -2.89 2.64
CA ASN A 185 -28.73 -2.50 3.47
C ASN A 185 -30.10 -2.51 2.74
N GLY A 186 -30.20 -3.20 1.59
CA GLY A 186 -31.44 -3.38 0.83
C GLY A 186 -31.61 -2.40 -0.33
N THR A 187 -30.53 -1.75 -0.77
CA THR A 187 -30.47 -0.88 -1.95
C THR A 187 -29.96 -1.65 -3.17
N ALA A 188 -30.14 -1.07 -4.37
CA ALA A 188 -29.63 -1.67 -5.60
C ALA A 188 -28.09 -1.78 -5.60
N THR A 189 -27.45 -0.76 -5.05
CA THR A 189 -26.01 -0.57 -4.93
C THR A 189 -25.70 -0.08 -3.51
N VAL A 190 -24.47 -0.25 -3.04
CA VAL A 190 -24.08 0.01 -1.64
C VAL A 190 -23.22 1.25 -1.56
N ASN A 191 -23.66 2.24 -0.78
CA ASN A 191 -22.97 3.50 -0.56
C ASN A 191 -22.67 4.32 -1.82
N THR A 192 -23.58 4.35 -2.81
CA THR A 192 -23.45 5.19 -4.02
C THR A 192 -24.70 6.06 -4.30
N ILE A 193 -25.85 5.72 -3.71
CA ILE A 193 -27.10 6.47 -3.88
C ILE A 193 -27.21 7.58 -2.83
N VAL A 194 -27.16 8.84 -3.27
CA VAL A 194 -27.30 10.01 -2.40
C VAL A 194 -28.67 10.00 -1.69
N GLY A 195 -28.65 10.15 -0.37
CA GLY A 195 -29.85 10.18 0.47
C GLY A 195 -30.39 8.80 0.89
N ALA A 196 -29.81 7.69 0.40
CA ALA A 196 -30.07 6.37 0.96
C ALA A 196 -29.37 6.18 2.31
N THR A 197 -29.86 5.25 3.12
CA THR A 197 -29.20 4.87 4.38
C THR A 197 -27.86 4.19 4.06
N PRO A 198 -26.72 4.73 4.52
CA PRO A 198 -25.42 4.13 4.24
C PRO A 198 -25.24 2.81 5.01
N SER A 199 -24.48 1.91 4.41
CA SER A 199 -23.90 0.74 5.07
C SER A 199 -22.66 1.14 5.86
N GLN A 200 -22.50 0.56 7.05
CA GLN A 200 -21.32 0.75 7.87
C GLN A 200 -20.10 0.17 7.15
N VAL A 201 -19.04 0.97 7.07
CA VAL A 201 -17.74 0.59 6.53
C VAL A 201 -16.82 0.23 7.69
N ASP A 202 -16.24 -0.96 7.64
CA ASP A 202 -15.24 -1.42 8.61
C ASP A 202 -13.88 -1.62 7.93
N THR A 203 -12.81 -1.46 8.71
CA THR A 203 -11.44 -1.68 8.22
C THR A 203 -11.02 -3.14 8.44
N ALA A 204 -10.56 -3.77 7.36
CA ALA A 204 -9.96 -5.09 7.36
C ALA A 204 -8.44 -5.00 7.19
N MET A 205 -7.73 -6.09 7.54
CA MET A 205 -6.28 -6.14 7.45
C MET A 205 -5.79 -7.41 6.76
N VAL A 206 -4.72 -7.26 5.97
CA VAL A 206 -3.89 -8.34 5.47
C VAL A 206 -2.44 -8.07 5.82
N SER A 207 -1.75 -9.04 6.41
CA SER A 207 -0.32 -8.94 6.72
C SER A 207 0.42 -10.03 5.97
N LEU A 208 1.57 -9.69 5.38
CA LEU A 208 2.45 -10.63 4.71
C LEU A 208 3.88 -10.47 5.19
N THR A 209 4.57 -11.59 5.37
CA THR A 209 5.99 -11.64 5.77
C THR A 209 6.79 -12.28 4.65
N PHE A 210 7.94 -11.72 4.30
CA PHE A 210 8.84 -12.29 3.30
C PHE A 210 9.80 -13.32 3.92
N THR A 211 10.20 -14.32 3.14
CA THR A 211 11.23 -15.30 3.56
C THR A 211 12.61 -14.67 3.68
N THR A 212 12.85 -13.64 2.88
CA THR A 212 14.04 -12.78 2.88
C THR A 212 13.57 -11.37 2.59
N ALA A 213 14.12 -10.38 3.31
CA ALA A 213 13.75 -8.99 3.12
C ALA A 213 13.94 -8.55 1.66
N LYS A 214 13.05 -7.67 1.17
CA LYS A 214 12.98 -7.21 -0.22
C LYS A 214 13.19 -5.72 -0.30
N THR A 215 14.03 -5.30 -1.24
CA THR A 215 14.14 -3.88 -1.58
C THR A 215 12.80 -3.40 -2.17
N MET A 216 12.49 -2.11 -2.00
CA MET A 216 11.34 -1.51 -2.68
C MET A 216 11.41 -1.62 -4.20
N ALA A 217 12.62 -1.65 -4.77
CA ALA A 217 12.82 -1.83 -6.21
C ALA A 217 12.39 -3.22 -6.69
N GLU A 218 12.62 -4.28 -5.91
CA GLU A 218 12.16 -5.63 -6.22
C GLU A 218 10.63 -5.73 -6.15
N LEU A 219 10.01 -5.12 -5.14
CA LEU A 219 8.55 -5.16 -4.95
C LEU A 219 7.79 -4.36 -6.00
N GLY A 220 8.39 -3.27 -6.49
CA GLY A 220 7.77 -2.30 -7.39
C GLY A 220 7.20 -1.09 -6.63
N ALA A 221 6.75 -0.09 -7.39
CA ALA A 221 6.20 1.14 -6.81
C ALA A 221 4.80 0.89 -6.21
N ALA A 222 4.58 1.35 -4.97
CA ALA A 222 3.26 1.40 -4.35
C ALA A 222 2.26 2.19 -5.24
N PRO A 223 0.98 1.78 -5.35
CA PRO A 223 0.32 0.69 -4.61
C PRO A 223 0.53 -0.69 -5.26
N PHE A 224 1.70 -0.95 -5.86
CA PHE A 224 2.08 -2.17 -6.57
C PHE A 224 1.24 -2.41 -7.83
N ASN A 225 0.50 -3.52 -7.89
CA ASN A 225 -0.40 -3.86 -8.97
C ASN A 225 -1.76 -4.34 -8.42
N PRO A 226 -2.61 -3.42 -7.92
CA PRO A 226 -3.92 -3.77 -7.40
C PRO A 226 -4.91 -4.04 -8.54
N PHE A 227 -5.86 -4.93 -8.30
CA PHE A 227 -6.86 -5.31 -9.29
C PHE A 227 -8.15 -5.80 -8.65
N ILE A 228 -9.25 -5.67 -9.39
CA ILE A 228 -10.48 -6.43 -9.11
C ILE A 228 -10.58 -7.62 -10.07
N PHE A 229 -11.29 -8.67 -9.65
CA PHE A 229 -11.81 -9.67 -10.58
C PHE A 229 -13.33 -9.67 -10.53
N ILE A 230 -13.96 -9.75 -11.70
CA ILE A 230 -15.34 -9.34 -11.90
C ILE A 230 -16.30 -10.52 -11.74
N ASP A 231 -17.37 -10.31 -10.97
CA ASP A 231 -18.52 -11.21 -10.85
C ASP A 231 -18.20 -12.70 -10.63
N GLN A 232 -17.24 -13.01 -9.75
CA GLN A 232 -16.77 -14.37 -9.50
C GLN A 232 -16.13 -15.08 -10.71
N ASP A 233 -15.92 -14.40 -11.83
CA ASP A 233 -15.03 -14.87 -12.89
C ASP A 233 -13.60 -14.50 -12.54
N ARG A 234 -12.85 -15.46 -11.99
CA ARG A 234 -11.45 -15.25 -11.62
C ARG A 234 -10.61 -14.78 -12.81
N GLY A 235 -10.94 -15.14 -14.05
CA GLY A 235 -10.16 -14.71 -15.21
C GLY A 235 -10.44 -13.28 -15.68
N ARG A 236 -11.52 -12.64 -15.24
CA ARG A 236 -11.93 -11.32 -15.71
C ARG A 236 -11.39 -10.25 -14.75
N GLU A 237 -10.16 -9.82 -14.98
CA GLU A 237 -9.44 -8.87 -14.12
C GLU A 237 -9.42 -7.45 -14.69
N VAL A 238 -9.50 -6.43 -13.81
CA VAL A 238 -9.23 -5.03 -14.14
C VAL A 238 -8.13 -4.51 -13.23
N HIS A 239 -7.05 -4.00 -13.84
CA HIS A 239 -5.94 -3.35 -13.15
C HIS A 239 -5.90 -1.85 -13.47
N LEU A 240 -5.02 -1.11 -12.79
CA LEU A 240 -4.66 0.25 -13.19
C LEU A 240 -4.13 0.29 -14.62
N ALA A 241 -4.41 1.38 -15.33
CA ALA A 241 -3.96 1.58 -16.72
C ALA A 241 -2.45 1.34 -16.88
N GLY A 242 -2.10 0.57 -17.92
CA GLY A 242 -0.71 0.21 -18.24
C GLY A 242 -0.09 -0.84 -17.32
N LYS A 243 -0.81 -1.35 -16.32
CA LYS A 243 -0.34 -2.48 -15.51
C LYS A 243 -0.68 -3.81 -16.19
N PRO A 244 0.22 -4.80 -16.18
CA PRO A 244 -0.06 -6.12 -16.71
C PRO A 244 -1.06 -6.86 -15.80
N ALA A 245 -1.82 -7.75 -16.42
CA ALA A 245 -2.69 -8.71 -15.75
C ALA A 245 -1.89 -9.78 -15.00
N THR A 246 -2.55 -10.53 -14.10
CA THR A 246 -1.92 -11.71 -13.47
C THR A 246 -1.91 -12.91 -14.42
N ASP A 247 -1.26 -14.02 -14.02
CA ASP A 247 -1.21 -15.24 -14.87
C ASP A 247 -2.57 -15.92 -15.03
N LEU A 248 -3.51 -15.65 -14.12
CA LEU A 248 -4.87 -16.21 -14.19
C LEU A 248 -5.82 -15.36 -15.02
N ALA A 249 -5.41 -14.18 -15.49
CA ALA A 249 -6.21 -13.35 -16.36
C ALA A 249 -6.53 -14.06 -17.68
N ASN A 250 -7.79 -14.02 -18.08
CA ASN A 250 -8.23 -14.53 -19.36
C ASN A 250 -7.96 -13.49 -20.44
N SER A 251 -6.88 -13.70 -21.20
CA SER A 251 -6.46 -12.78 -22.26
C SER A 251 -7.46 -12.61 -23.41
N ASN A 252 -8.51 -13.44 -23.49
CA ASN A 252 -9.54 -13.30 -24.53
C ASN A 252 -10.41 -12.05 -24.36
N TYR A 253 -10.41 -11.44 -23.17
CA TYR A 253 -11.10 -10.16 -22.93
C TYR A 253 -10.32 -8.95 -23.49
N PHE A 254 -9.01 -9.06 -23.73
CA PHE A 254 -8.24 -7.94 -24.28
C PHE A 254 -8.64 -7.63 -25.72
N GLY A 255 -8.79 -6.35 -26.03
CA GLY A 255 -9.17 -5.84 -27.34
C GLY A 255 -10.64 -6.06 -27.70
N GLN A 256 -11.49 -6.39 -26.72
CA GLN A 256 -12.94 -6.56 -26.91
C GLN A 256 -13.68 -5.28 -26.54
N ASP A 257 -14.89 -5.12 -27.08
CA ASP A 257 -15.79 -3.99 -26.79
C ASP A 257 -15.07 -2.63 -26.86
N ASP A 258 -14.88 -1.96 -25.72
CA ASP A 258 -14.20 -0.67 -25.62
C ASP A 258 -12.73 -0.78 -25.19
N ASP A 259 -12.26 -1.97 -24.77
CA ASP A 259 -10.87 -2.26 -24.42
C ASP A 259 -9.96 -2.24 -25.65
N ASP A 260 -8.86 -1.51 -25.52
CA ASP A 260 -7.80 -1.38 -26.52
C ASP A 260 -6.46 -1.90 -25.96
N SER A 261 -6.51 -2.90 -25.06
CA SER A 261 -5.32 -3.53 -24.53
C SER A 261 -4.55 -4.26 -25.63
N ASN A 262 -3.25 -4.03 -25.65
CA ASN A 262 -2.29 -4.73 -26.51
C ASN A 262 -1.05 -5.09 -25.68
N PRO A 263 -1.01 -6.29 -25.07
CA PRO A 263 0.12 -6.78 -24.29
C PRO A 263 1.47 -6.67 -25.01
N GLY A 264 1.49 -6.89 -26.33
CA GLY A 264 2.71 -6.80 -27.15
C GLY A 264 3.28 -5.38 -27.25
N GLN A 265 2.49 -4.36 -26.89
CA GLN A 265 2.90 -2.96 -26.83
C GLN A 265 2.95 -2.42 -25.40
N GLY A 266 2.73 -3.25 -24.38
CA GLY A 266 2.63 -2.82 -22.99
C GLY A 266 1.40 -1.94 -22.70
N ARG A 267 0.37 -2.03 -23.54
CA ARG A 267 -0.89 -1.28 -23.39
C ARG A 267 -1.92 -2.18 -22.71
N TYR A 268 -2.49 -1.71 -21.62
CA TYR A 268 -3.42 -2.48 -20.80
C TYR A 268 -4.48 -1.58 -20.18
N TYR A 269 -5.71 -2.08 -20.10
CA TYR A 269 -6.85 -1.52 -19.35
C TYR A 269 -7.12 -0.06 -19.69
N VAL A 270 -7.09 0.26 -20.98
CA VAL A 270 -7.48 1.56 -21.50
C VAL A 270 -8.31 1.42 -22.77
N THR A 271 -9.22 2.35 -22.99
CA THR A 271 -9.91 2.47 -24.28
C THR A 271 -8.99 3.06 -25.35
N SER A 272 -9.44 3.04 -26.61
CA SER A 272 -8.74 3.72 -27.72
C SER A 272 -8.51 5.22 -27.49
N ALA A 273 -9.30 5.85 -26.60
CA ALA A 273 -9.16 7.25 -26.19
C ALA A 273 -8.33 7.44 -24.90
N ASN A 274 -7.66 6.39 -24.41
CA ASN A 274 -6.88 6.35 -23.16
C ASN A 274 -7.70 6.54 -21.87
N LEU A 275 -8.99 6.19 -21.90
CA LEU A 275 -9.82 6.18 -20.71
C LEU A 275 -9.54 4.90 -19.89
N PRO A 276 -9.18 4.99 -18.59
CA PRO A 276 -8.88 3.82 -17.75
C PRO A 276 -10.14 3.13 -17.20
N TRP A 277 -10.06 1.92 -16.66
CA TRP A 277 -11.13 1.32 -15.82
C TRP A 277 -10.82 1.35 -14.32
N ALA A 278 -9.65 1.88 -13.94
CA ALA A 278 -9.26 1.98 -12.53
C ALA A 278 -8.44 3.25 -12.27
N LEU A 279 -8.69 3.85 -11.10
CA LEU A 279 -8.02 5.04 -10.61
C LEU A 279 -7.35 4.75 -9.27
N ASN A 280 -6.23 5.43 -9.04
CA ASN A 280 -5.53 5.41 -7.77
C ASN A 280 -5.25 6.83 -7.30
N MET A 281 -5.78 7.17 -6.13
CA MET A 281 -5.54 8.43 -5.45
C MET A 281 -4.69 8.16 -4.21
N ALA A 282 -3.51 8.78 -4.13
CA ALA A 282 -2.62 8.67 -2.96
C ALA A 282 -3.11 9.54 -1.76
N GLN A 283 -4.42 9.72 -1.66
CA GLN A 283 -5.14 10.45 -0.63
C GLN A 283 -6.61 10.02 -0.68
N HIS A 284 -7.37 10.39 0.36
CA HIS A 284 -8.81 10.26 0.35
C HIS A 284 -9.41 10.95 -0.88
N TRP A 285 -10.30 10.24 -1.56
CA TRP A 285 -11.05 10.74 -2.71
C TRP A 285 -12.54 10.51 -2.50
N ASP A 286 -13.34 11.50 -2.93
CA ASP A 286 -14.79 11.39 -2.93
C ASP A 286 -15.23 10.93 -4.32
N TYR A 287 -15.91 9.79 -4.40
CA TYR A 287 -16.32 9.20 -5.67
C TYR A 287 -17.67 9.77 -6.14
N PRO A 288 -17.92 9.82 -7.46
CA PRO A 288 -19.21 10.18 -8.01
C PRO A 288 -20.36 9.31 -7.47
N ALA A 289 -21.54 9.90 -7.37
CA ALA A 289 -22.76 9.16 -7.04
C ALA A 289 -23.15 8.20 -8.18
N GLU A 290 -23.99 7.23 -7.85
CA GLU A 290 -24.50 6.23 -8.80
C GLU A 290 -24.97 6.85 -10.13
N LYS A 291 -24.41 6.38 -11.26
CA LYS A 291 -24.69 6.81 -12.65
C LYS A 291 -24.27 8.24 -12.99
N GLU A 292 -23.57 8.92 -12.10
CA GLU A 292 -23.01 10.23 -12.37
C GLU A 292 -21.61 10.07 -12.97
N ASP A 293 -21.54 10.02 -14.32
CA ASP A 293 -20.29 9.95 -15.07
C ASP A 293 -19.22 10.91 -14.51
N ILE A 294 -18.02 10.39 -14.27
CA ILE A 294 -16.90 11.11 -13.66
C ILE A 294 -16.58 12.43 -14.36
N VAL A 295 -16.79 12.56 -15.68
CA VAL A 295 -16.51 13.84 -16.38
C VAL A 295 -17.50 14.93 -16.02
N GLN A 296 -18.66 14.56 -15.49
CA GLN A 296 -19.68 15.48 -15.03
C GLN A 296 -19.44 15.86 -13.56
N ALA A 297 -18.91 14.94 -12.76
CA ALA A 297 -18.53 15.16 -11.37
C ALA A 297 -17.19 15.92 -11.23
N TYR A 298 -16.20 15.55 -12.03
CA TYR A 298 -14.85 16.10 -12.08
C TYR A 298 -14.55 16.68 -13.48
N LEU A 299 -14.75 17.98 -13.61
CA LEU A 299 -14.82 18.71 -14.89
C LEU A 299 -13.48 18.81 -15.64
N LYS A 300 -12.37 18.40 -15.02
CA LYS A 300 -11.02 18.33 -15.62
C LYS A 300 -10.53 16.92 -15.91
N PHE A 301 -11.32 15.90 -15.55
CA PHE A 301 -10.93 14.50 -15.70
C PHE A 301 -10.67 14.12 -17.16
N ALA A 302 -11.56 14.50 -18.09
CA ALA A 302 -11.41 14.16 -19.51
C ALA A 302 -10.13 14.72 -20.12
N ASP A 303 -9.82 16.00 -19.87
CA ASP A 303 -8.60 16.65 -20.35
C ASP A 303 -7.33 15.99 -19.77
N TRP A 304 -7.39 15.58 -18.50
CA TRP A 304 -6.31 14.83 -17.85
C TRP A 304 -6.11 13.45 -18.49
N ALA A 305 -7.16 12.64 -18.58
CA ALA A 305 -7.09 11.27 -19.09
C ALA A 305 -6.62 11.23 -20.55
N GLN A 306 -7.22 12.06 -21.42
CA GLN A 306 -6.87 12.10 -22.85
C GLN A 306 -5.44 12.59 -23.11
N SER A 307 -4.89 13.40 -22.21
CA SER A 307 -3.50 13.85 -22.27
C SER A 307 -2.47 12.81 -21.78
N GLY A 308 -2.93 11.64 -21.31
CA GLY A 308 -2.07 10.66 -20.63
C GLY A 308 -1.53 11.18 -19.29
N GLY A 309 -2.28 12.06 -18.62
CA GLY A 309 -1.93 12.64 -17.33
C GLY A 309 -0.98 13.85 -17.36
N ALA A 310 -0.66 14.38 -18.54
CA ALA A 310 0.22 15.54 -18.69
C ALA A 310 -0.44 16.87 -18.29
N ASN A 311 -1.76 16.99 -18.46
CA ASN A 311 -2.53 18.18 -18.12
C ASN A 311 -3.42 17.92 -16.89
N TYR A 312 -3.68 18.98 -16.10
CA TYR A 312 -4.58 18.92 -14.94
C TYR A 312 -4.28 17.76 -13.99
N SER A 313 -3.01 17.55 -13.63
CA SER A 313 -2.59 16.50 -12.68
C SER A 313 -3.20 16.65 -11.29
N ASP A 314 -3.90 17.76 -11.04
CA ASP A 314 -4.62 18.13 -9.83
C ASP A 314 -6.15 18.13 -10.02
N TRP A 315 -6.69 17.52 -11.09
CA TRP A 315 -8.11 17.51 -11.45
C TRP A 315 -9.06 17.08 -10.32
N TYR A 316 -8.57 16.27 -9.38
CA TYR A 316 -9.31 15.69 -8.26
C TYR A 316 -9.35 16.59 -7.01
N LEU A 317 -8.60 17.70 -6.99
CA LEU A 317 -8.51 18.56 -5.82
C LEU A 317 -9.80 19.37 -5.60
N GLN A 318 -10.34 19.31 -4.39
CA GLN A 318 -11.59 19.95 -4.00
C GLN A 318 -11.48 21.48 -3.91
N ASN A 319 -10.28 22.01 -3.66
CA ASN A 319 -10.05 23.42 -3.43
C ASN A 319 -9.85 24.24 -4.71
N GLN A 320 -9.93 23.63 -5.88
CA GLN A 320 -9.84 24.31 -7.17
C GLN A 320 -11.25 24.71 -7.66
N PRO A 321 -11.57 26.02 -7.74
CA PRO A 321 -12.86 26.45 -8.26
C PRO A 321 -13.10 25.91 -9.67
N SER A 322 -14.30 25.41 -9.91
CA SER A 322 -14.72 24.85 -11.22
C SER A 322 -14.08 23.52 -11.63
N TYR A 323 -13.40 22.80 -10.74
CA TYR A 323 -12.90 21.45 -11.03
C TYR A 323 -13.91 20.36 -10.70
N ARG A 324 -14.83 20.62 -9.77
CA ARG A 324 -15.76 19.63 -9.24
C ARG A 324 -17.18 20.15 -9.18
N ASN A 325 -18.14 19.27 -9.44
CA ASN A 325 -19.56 19.48 -9.22
C ASN A 325 -20.00 18.67 -7.99
N ASP A 326 -20.05 19.30 -6.83
CA ASP A 326 -20.37 18.63 -5.56
C ASP A 326 -21.77 18.00 -5.52
N GLY A 327 -22.69 18.43 -6.40
CA GLY A 327 -24.02 17.84 -6.50
C GLY A 327 -24.05 16.45 -7.14
N LYS A 328 -22.92 15.96 -7.66
CA LYS A 328 -22.77 14.65 -8.31
C LYS A 328 -21.89 13.68 -7.53
N ILE A 329 -21.58 14.00 -6.29
CA ILE A 329 -20.67 13.23 -5.45
C ILE A 329 -21.48 12.55 -4.35
N TYR A 330 -21.07 11.34 -3.98
CA TYR A 330 -21.56 10.63 -2.80
C TYR A 330 -20.83 11.06 -1.51
#